data_AF-A0A022PVF7-F1
#
_entry.id   AF-A0A022PVF7-F1
#
_cell.length_a   1.000
_cell.length_b   1.000
_cell.length_c   1.000
_cell.angle_alpha   90.00
_cell.angle_beta   90.00
_cell.angle_gamma   90.00
#
_symmetry.space_group_name_H-M   'P 1'
#
loop_
_entity.id
_entity.type
_entity.pdbx_description
1 polymer ?
#
loop_
_entity_poly.entity_id
_entity_poly.type
_entity_poly.pdbx_seq_one_letter_code
_entity_poly.pdbx_strand_id
1 'polypeptide(L)'
;MQNKVVHMEEGKDPIAANRAGQTRVLPQRLLHLIVFFLALCLTFSVVSIYMIRYFGVNSFVTSVTPTLLSCNKELNTLEQWISPPSNLMHGMSDEELFWRASFVPRLKKYPFKRVPKVAFMFLTKGPLPLAPLWERFFKGHSGYYSIYIHSLPSFEANFPSSSVFYKRQIPSQ
;
A
#
# COMPACT_ATOMS: atom_id res chain seq x y z
N MET A 1 17.31 78.29 -63.57
CA MET A 1 16.06 78.90 -63.04
C MET A 1 14.88 78.19 -63.69
N GLN A 2 14.29 77.21 -63.01
CA GLN A 2 13.00 76.62 -63.43
C GLN A 2 12.15 76.51 -62.18
N ASN A 3 11.12 77.37 -62.12
CA ASN A 3 10.22 77.47 -60.99
C ASN A 3 9.11 76.42 -61.09
N LYS A 4 8.90 75.82 -59.93
CA LYS A 4 7.91 74.84 -59.48
C LYS A 4 6.58 75.52 -59.16
N VAL A 5 5.45 74.95 -59.60
CA VAL A 5 4.16 74.76 -58.88
C VAL A 5 3.38 73.70 -59.71
N VAL A 6 2.81 72.59 -59.24
CA VAL A 6 1.63 72.29 -58.38
C VAL A 6 1.65 70.73 -58.26
N HIS A 7 1.39 70.02 -57.15
CA HIS A 7 0.09 69.73 -56.52
C HIS A 7 0.28 68.86 -55.25
N MET A 8 -0.73 68.88 -54.38
CA MET A 8 -0.88 68.34 -53.03
C MET A 8 -0.81 66.81 -52.88
N GLU A 9 -0.46 66.33 -51.68
CA GLU A 9 -1.34 65.49 -50.83
C GLU A 9 -0.84 65.43 -49.37
N GLU A 10 -1.76 65.83 -48.48
CA GLU A 10 -2.07 65.41 -47.11
C GLU A 10 -1.00 64.69 -46.23
N GLY A 11 -0.50 65.40 -45.23
CA GLY A 11 0.19 64.81 -44.07
C GLY A 11 -0.82 64.36 -43.01
N LYS A 12 -0.84 63.05 -42.72
CA LYS A 12 -1.62 62.42 -41.65
C LYS A 12 -0.80 62.41 -40.36
N ASP A 13 -1.23 63.15 -39.35
CA ASP A 13 -0.65 63.20 -38.00
C ASP A 13 -0.75 61.86 -37.23
N PRO A 14 0.09 61.64 -36.19
CA PRO A 14 0.37 60.32 -35.63
C PRO A 14 -0.66 59.90 -34.58
N ILE A 15 -1.20 58.69 -34.73
CA ILE A 15 -2.07 58.08 -33.72
C ILE A 15 -1.25 57.07 -32.90
N ALA A 16 -1.10 57.43 -31.63
CA ALA A 16 -1.05 56.59 -30.44
C ALA A 16 -0.33 55.23 -30.52
N ALA A 17 0.76 55.15 -29.76
CA ALA A 17 1.34 53.92 -29.28
C ALA A 17 0.28 52.95 -28.73
N ASN A 18 0.31 51.70 -29.21
CA ASN A 18 0.02 50.54 -28.37
C ASN A 18 0.89 49.38 -28.82
N ARG A 19 1.81 49.02 -27.92
CA ARG A 19 2.83 47.96 -28.07
C ARG A 19 2.15 46.64 -28.44
N ALA A 20 2.36 46.21 -29.68
CA ALA A 20 2.08 44.86 -30.12
C ALA A 20 2.96 43.86 -29.35
N GLY A 21 2.36 42.73 -28.97
CA GLY A 21 2.93 41.74 -28.08
C GLY A 21 4.32 41.26 -28.49
N GLN A 22 5.28 41.41 -27.58
CA GLN A 22 6.48 40.61 -27.62
C GLN A 22 6.09 39.15 -27.33
N THR A 23 6.13 38.31 -28.36
CA THR A 23 6.20 36.86 -28.18
C THR A 23 7.47 36.60 -27.35
N ARG A 24 7.29 36.39 -26.05
CA ARG A 24 8.39 36.07 -25.13
C ARG A 24 8.92 34.70 -25.56
N VAL A 25 9.93 34.71 -26.42
CA VAL A 25 10.72 33.52 -26.77
C VAL A 25 11.16 32.90 -25.46
N LEU A 26 10.67 31.69 -25.18
CA LEU A 26 11.03 30.95 -23.97
C LEU A 26 12.55 30.96 -23.86
N PRO A 27 13.15 31.39 -22.73
CA PRO A 27 14.59 31.51 -22.65
C PRO A 27 15.22 30.15 -22.93
N GLN A 28 16.09 30.07 -23.95
CA GLN A 28 16.67 28.82 -24.45
C GLN A 28 17.31 27.96 -23.33
N ARG A 29 17.77 28.59 -22.25
CA ARG A 29 18.27 27.91 -21.03
C ARG A 29 17.17 27.15 -20.28
N LEU A 30 15.97 27.72 -20.17
CA LEU A 30 14.81 27.06 -19.57
C LEU A 30 14.35 25.87 -20.42
N LEU A 31 14.39 25.98 -21.74
CA LEU A 31 14.09 24.87 -22.64
C LEU A 31 15.02 23.68 -22.39
N HIS A 32 16.33 23.90 -22.32
CA HIS A 32 17.29 22.84 -22.01
C HIS A 32 17.08 22.20 -20.63
N LEU A 33 16.75 23.01 -19.61
CA LEU A 33 16.44 22.50 -18.27
C LEU A 33 15.18 21.62 -18.27
N ILE A 34 14.13 22.03 -18.99
CA ILE A 34 12.90 21.24 -19.13
C ILE A 34 13.19 19.93 -19.84
N VAL A 35 13.94 19.94 -20.94
CA VAL A 35 14.30 18.72 -21.68
C VAL A 35 15.14 17.78 -20.84
N PHE A 36 16.13 18.30 -20.10
CA PHE A 36 16.93 17.51 -19.17
C PHE A 36 16.07 16.86 -18.07
N PHE A 37 15.15 17.63 -17.48
CA PHE A 37 14.23 17.13 -16.47
C PHE A 37 13.30 16.04 -17.01
N LEU A 38 12.74 16.23 -18.22
CA LEU A 38 11.89 15.23 -18.87
C LEU A 38 12.66 13.93 -19.17
N ALA A 39 13.91 14.02 -19.62
CA ALA A 39 14.76 12.86 -19.82
C ALA A 39 15.06 12.13 -18.50
N LEU A 40 15.32 12.88 -17.42
CA LEU A 40 15.54 12.32 -16.08
C LEU A 40 14.27 11.64 -15.54
N CYS A 41 13.10 12.21 -15.75
CA CYS A 41 11.83 11.58 -15.39
C CYS A 41 11.56 10.31 -16.21
N LEU A 42 11.84 10.33 -17.52
CA LEU A 42 11.64 9.17 -18.39
C LEU A 42 12.57 8.01 -17.99
N THR A 43 13.85 8.30 -17.74
CA THR A 43 14.82 7.30 -17.29
C THR A 43 14.46 6.75 -15.91
N PHE A 44 14.09 7.60 -14.95
CA PHE A 44 13.61 7.15 -13.65
C PHE A 44 12.34 6.28 -13.77
N SER A 45 11.41 6.65 -14.65
CA SER A 45 10.20 5.86 -14.91
C SER A 45 10.52 4.47 -15.47
N VAL A 46 11.40 4.39 -16.48
CA VAL A 46 11.85 3.11 -17.05
C VAL A 46 12.56 2.25 -16.01
N VAL A 47 13.47 2.83 -15.21
CA VAL A 47 14.14 2.12 -14.11
C VAL A 47 13.12 1.64 -13.08
N SER A 48 12.16 2.46 -12.68
CA SER A 48 11.09 2.09 -11.76
C SER A 48 10.27 0.90 -12.30
N ILE A 49 9.87 0.93 -13.57
CA ILE A 49 9.16 -0.18 -14.22
C ILE A 49 10.01 -1.45 -14.23
N TYR A 50 11.31 -1.35 -14.57
CA TYR A 50 12.23 -2.49 -14.54
C TYR A 50 12.44 -3.04 -13.13
N MET A 51 12.53 -2.17 -12.12
CA MET A 51 12.65 -2.59 -10.72
C MET A 51 11.37 -3.24 -10.21
N ILE A 52 10.20 -2.73 -10.58
CA ILE A 52 8.90 -3.36 -10.30
C ILE A 52 8.79 -4.72 -10.98
N ARG A 53 9.31 -4.90 -12.20
CA ARG A 53 9.36 -6.20 -12.87
C ARG A 53 10.34 -7.16 -12.20
N TYR A 54 11.53 -6.69 -11.84
CA TYR A 54 12.56 -7.50 -11.18
C TYR A 54 12.13 -7.95 -9.76
N PHE A 55 11.54 -7.05 -8.98
CA PHE A 55 10.99 -7.38 -7.66
C PHE A 55 9.63 -8.09 -7.74
N GLY A 56 8.79 -7.75 -8.72
CA GLY A 56 7.45 -8.31 -8.92
C GLY A 56 7.44 -9.73 -9.45
N VAL A 57 8.53 -10.22 -10.04
CA VAL A 57 8.65 -11.61 -10.53
C VAL A 57 9.19 -12.56 -9.45
N ASN A 58 9.83 -12.06 -8.40
CA ASN A 58 10.14 -12.85 -7.20
C ASN A 58 8.99 -12.90 -6.18
N SER A 59 7.87 -12.23 -6.49
CA SER A 59 6.57 -12.67 -5.98
C SER A 59 6.15 -13.89 -6.80
N PHE A 60 6.80 -15.04 -6.62
CA PHE A 60 6.03 -16.27 -6.57
C PHE A 60 5.20 -16.06 -5.28
N VAL A 61 4.03 -15.41 -5.32
CA VAL A 61 2.82 -16.02 -5.87
C VAL A 61 2.91 -17.52 -5.54
N THR A 62 2.92 -17.84 -4.24
CA THR A 62 1.77 -18.59 -3.74
C THR A 62 0.53 -17.84 -4.23
N SER A 63 0.17 -18.08 -5.50
CA SER A 63 -1.23 -18.10 -5.88
C SER A 63 -1.76 -19.23 -5.04
N VAL A 64 -2.04 -18.93 -3.77
CA VAL A 64 -3.02 -19.69 -3.05
C VAL A 64 -4.26 -19.36 -3.85
N THR A 65 -4.62 -20.26 -4.77
CA THR A 65 -5.85 -20.15 -5.56
C THR A 65 -6.91 -19.77 -4.54
N PRO A 66 -7.44 -18.54 -4.59
CA PRO A 66 -8.40 -18.15 -3.59
C PRO A 66 -9.62 -19.00 -3.91
N THR A 67 -9.87 -20.01 -3.09
CA THR A 67 -11.22 -20.57 -3.03
C THR A 67 -12.02 -19.48 -2.35
N LEU A 68 -12.40 -18.44 -3.10
CA LEU A 68 -13.43 -17.51 -2.64
C LEU A 68 -14.70 -18.34 -2.57
N LEU A 69 -14.89 -19.01 -1.44
CA LEU A 69 -16.18 -19.54 -1.07
C LEU A 69 -17.09 -18.32 -1.00
N SER A 70 -17.99 -18.22 -1.97
CA SER A 70 -19.03 -17.19 -1.98
C SER A 70 -19.71 -17.21 -0.62
N CYS A 71 -19.63 -16.11 0.13
CA CYS A 71 -20.30 -15.96 1.41
C CYS A 71 -21.79 -15.71 1.13
N ASN A 72 -22.47 -16.72 0.60
CA ASN A 72 -23.91 -16.72 0.33
C ASN A 72 -24.65 -17.49 1.43
N LYS A 73 -24.22 -17.35 2.69
CA LYS A 73 -25.05 -17.77 3.81
C LYS A 73 -25.87 -16.58 4.24
N GLU A 74 -27.13 -16.58 3.83
CA GLU A 74 -28.17 -15.76 4.44
C GLU A 74 -28.16 -16.07 5.95
N LEU A 75 -27.56 -15.15 6.71
CA LEU A 75 -27.28 -15.32 8.13
C LEU A 75 -28.55 -14.96 8.90
N ASN A 76 -29.52 -15.88 8.85
CA ASN A 76 -30.90 -15.60 9.24
C ASN A 76 -31.15 -15.74 10.75
N THR A 77 -30.12 -16.08 11.54
CA THR A 77 -30.25 -16.33 12.99
C THR A 77 -29.02 -15.85 13.75
N LEU A 78 -29.26 -15.13 14.85
CA LEU A 78 -28.24 -14.49 15.69
C LEU A 78 -27.29 -15.54 16.31
N GLU A 79 -27.77 -16.75 16.56
CA GLU A 79 -26.97 -17.88 17.06
C GLU A 79 -25.84 -18.27 16.10
N GLN A 80 -26.04 -18.15 14.79
CA GLN A 80 -24.98 -18.42 13.81
C GLN A 80 -23.87 -17.37 13.83
N TRP A 81 -24.14 -16.14 14.29
CA TRP A 81 -23.11 -15.09 14.38
C TRP A 81 -22.31 -15.17 15.70
N ILE A 82 -22.93 -15.72 16.74
CA ILE A 82 -22.29 -15.90 18.05
C ILE A 82 -21.51 -17.22 18.12
N SER A 83 -21.94 -18.26 17.40
CA SER A 83 -21.33 -19.58 17.51
C SER A 83 -19.90 -19.59 16.99
N PRO A 84 -18.89 -20.02 17.77
CA PRO A 84 -17.52 -20.06 17.30
C PRO A 84 -17.35 -21.07 16.14
N PRO A 85 -16.39 -20.85 15.23
CA PRO A 85 -16.10 -21.80 14.17
C PRO A 85 -15.67 -23.16 14.75
N SER A 86 -16.00 -24.26 14.08
CA SER A 86 -15.69 -25.61 14.57
C SER A 86 -14.20 -25.97 14.55
N ASN A 87 -13.39 -25.23 13.80
CA ASN A 87 -11.95 -25.45 13.65
C ASN A 87 -11.15 -24.42 14.48
N LEU A 88 -11.23 -24.53 15.81
CA LEU A 88 -10.44 -23.69 16.72
C LEU A 88 -9.08 -24.32 16.99
N MET A 89 -8.09 -23.45 17.18
CA MET A 89 -6.75 -23.86 17.62
C MET A 89 -6.66 -24.08 19.14
N HIS A 90 -7.77 -24.00 19.87
CA HIS A 90 -7.86 -24.24 21.31
C HIS A 90 -9.09 -25.09 21.65
N GLY A 91 -9.03 -25.80 22.79
CA GLY A 91 -10.15 -26.56 23.33
C GLY A 91 -10.93 -25.84 24.45
N MET A 92 -10.70 -24.54 24.63
CA MET A 92 -11.38 -23.73 25.67
C MET A 92 -12.75 -23.22 25.19
N SER A 93 -13.70 -23.08 26.13
CA SER A 93 -14.98 -22.41 25.88
C SER A 93 -14.86 -20.89 25.88
N ASP A 94 -15.89 -20.19 25.38
CA ASP A 94 -15.93 -18.73 25.36
C ASP A 94 -15.95 -18.14 26.77
N GLU A 95 -16.60 -18.79 27.73
CA GLU A 95 -16.58 -18.39 29.14
C GLU A 95 -15.17 -18.51 29.72
N GLU A 96 -14.43 -19.57 29.40
CA GLU A 96 -13.06 -19.76 29.85
C GLU A 96 -12.10 -18.74 29.23
N LEU A 97 -12.28 -18.43 27.94
CA LEU A 97 -11.53 -17.39 27.25
C LEU A 97 -11.82 -16.01 27.85
N PHE A 98 -13.09 -15.68 28.05
CA PHE A 98 -13.52 -14.43 28.65
C PHE A 98 -12.99 -14.29 30.09
N TRP A 99 -13.13 -15.35 30.89
CA TRP A 99 -12.56 -15.44 32.22
C TRP A 99 -11.06 -15.11 32.15
N ARG A 100 -10.28 -15.83 31.33
CA ARG A 100 -8.83 -15.58 31.17
C ARG A 100 -8.48 -14.16 30.70
N ALA A 101 -9.24 -13.60 29.76
CA ALA A 101 -9.02 -12.25 29.24
C ALA A 101 -9.33 -11.16 30.28
N SER A 102 -10.26 -11.42 31.20
CA SER A 102 -10.63 -10.50 32.27
C SER A 102 -9.60 -10.41 33.41
N PHE A 103 -8.67 -11.37 33.52
CA PHE A 103 -7.63 -11.33 34.55
C PHE A 103 -6.54 -10.34 34.22
N VAL A 104 -6.32 -9.39 35.14
CA VAL A 104 -5.09 -8.61 35.19
C VAL A 104 -4.03 -9.44 35.93
N PRO A 105 -2.89 -9.77 35.30
CA PRO A 105 -1.85 -10.56 35.97
C PRO A 105 -1.25 -9.76 37.15
N ARG A 106 -1.49 -10.20 38.39
CA ARG A 106 -0.93 -9.55 39.61
C ARG A 106 0.37 -10.17 40.12
N LEU A 107 1.06 -10.98 39.30
CA LEU A 107 2.27 -11.68 39.72
C LEU A 107 3.49 -10.73 39.72
N LYS A 108 4.11 -10.56 40.90
CA LYS A 108 5.36 -9.78 41.06
C LYS A 108 6.57 -10.47 40.40
N LYS A 109 6.59 -11.81 40.36
CA LYS A 109 7.67 -12.61 39.75
C LYS A 109 7.06 -13.85 39.10
N TYR A 110 7.50 -14.16 37.89
CA TYR A 110 7.06 -15.36 37.16
C TYR A 110 8.02 -16.53 37.42
N PRO A 111 7.53 -17.78 37.41
CA PRO A 111 8.37 -18.98 37.59
C PRO A 111 9.28 -19.27 36.37
N PHE A 112 9.25 -18.41 35.36
CA PHE A 112 10.07 -18.49 34.16
C PHE A 112 10.55 -17.09 33.75
N LYS A 113 11.67 -17.04 33.01
CA LYS A 113 12.18 -15.79 32.45
C LYS A 113 11.22 -15.29 31.37
N ARG A 114 10.51 -14.20 31.65
CA ARG A 114 9.73 -13.51 30.61
C ARG A 114 10.66 -12.76 29.69
N VAL A 115 10.54 -13.05 28.41
CA VAL A 115 11.14 -12.26 27.34
C VAL A 115 10.06 -11.27 26.87
N PRO A 116 10.34 -9.95 26.84
CA PRO A 116 9.43 -8.99 26.23
C PRO A 116 9.16 -9.36 24.77
N LYS A 117 7.87 -9.40 24.37
CA LYS A 117 7.47 -9.73 23.01
C LYS A 117 6.60 -8.64 22.42
N VAL A 118 6.75 -8.40 21.12
CA VAL A 118 5.85 -7.53 20.35
C VAL A 118 4.79 -8.38 19.66
N ALA A 119 3.51 -8.00 19.82
CA ALA A 119 2.41 -8.64 19.11
C ALA A 119 2.12 -7.90 17.80
N PHE A 120 2.15 -8.60 16.68
CA PHE A 120 1.79 -8.10 15.37
C PHE A 120 0.42 -8.66 14.99
N MET A 121 -0.52 -7.78 14.66
CA MET A 121 -1.84 -8.16 14.16
C MET A 121 -2.00 -7.66 12.72
N PHE A 122 -2.18 -8.59 11.79
CA PHE A 122 -2.40 -8.29 10.39
C PHE A 122 -3.88 -8.46 10.06
N LEU A 123 -4.51 -7.36 9.67
CA LEU A 123 -5.90 -7.35 9.20
C LEU A 123 -5.87 -7.33 7.67
N THR A 124 -6.38 -8.38 7.05
CA THR A 124 -6.27 -8.59 5.61
C THR A 124 -7.61 -9.06 5.04
N LYS A 125 -7.89 -8.81 3.76
CA LYS A 125 -9.07 -9.39 3.10
C LYS A 125 -8.79 -10.74 2.43
N GLY A 126 -7.53 -11.13 2.32
CA GLY A 126 -7.08 -12.29 1.57
C GLY A 126 -5.62 -12.58 1.87
N PRO A 127 -4.77 -12.88 0.87
CA PRO A 127 -3.35 -13.13 1.10
C PRO A 127 -2.67 -11.98 1.83
N LEU A 128 -1.76 -12.31 2.76
CA LEU A 128 -1.01 -11.32 3.54
C LEU A 128 -0.14 -10.45 2.61
N PRO A 129 -0.42 -9.15 2.47
CA PRO A 129 0.38 -8.28 1.61
C PRO A 129 1.82 -8.21 2.15
N LEU A 130 2.77 -8.19 1.22
CA LEU A 130 4.20 -8.13 1.52
C LEU A 130 4.70 -9.29 2.40
N ALA A 131 4.03 -10.45 2.42
CA ALA A 131 4.46 -11.62 3.18
C ALA A 131 5.96 -11.96 3.03
N PRO A 132 6.57 -11.92 1.82
CA PRO A 132 8.01 -12.18 1.68
C PRO A 132 8.91 -11.14 2.35
N LEU A 133 8.48 -9.87 2.43
CA LEU A 133 9.21 -8.83 3.14
C LEU A 133 9.11 -9.05 4.64
N TRP A 134 7.91 -9.33 5.13
CA TRP A 134 7.68 -9.63 6.54
C TRP A 134 8.41 -10.90 7.00
N GLU A 135 8.49 -11.95 6.18
CA GLU A 135 9.32 -13.13 6.43
C GLU A 135 10.78 -12.75 6.70
N ARG A 136 11.34 -11.86 5.88
CA ARG A 136 12.72 -11.36 6.07
C ARG A 136 12.84 -10.52 7.33
N PHE A 137 11.85 -9.69 7.65
CA PHE A 137 11.83 -8.88 8.87
C PHE A 137 11.84 -9.76 10.13
N PHE A 138 11.05 -10.82 10.16
CA PHE A 138 10.93 -11.71 11.31
C PHE A 138 12.05 -12.75 11.42
N LYS A 139 12.80 -12.99 10.34
CA LYS A 139 13.89 -13.96 10.32
C LYS A 139 14.92 -13.67 11.42
N GLY A 140 15.24 -14.69 12.21
CA GLY A 140 16.22 -14.59 13.31
C GLY A 140 15.70 -14.01 14.61
N HIS A 141 14.46 -13.52 14.65
CA HIS A 141 13.87 -12.89 15.84
C HIS A 141 12.87 -13.80 16.58
N SER A 142 12.98 -15.12 16.39
CA SER A 142 12.06 -16.08 16.99
C SER A 142 12.03 -15.94 18.52
N GLY A 143 10.82 -15.94 19.10
CA GLY A 143 10.63 -15.78 20.54
C GLY A 143 10.46 -14.34 21.02
N TYR A 144 10.80 -13.32 20.20
CA TYR A 144 10.61 -11.90 20.53
C TYR A 144 9.33 -11.29 19.96
N TYR A 145 8.55 -12.07 19.22
CA TYR A 145 7.30 -11.63 18.64
C TYR A 145 6.22 -12.72 18.69
N SER A 146 4.97 -12.28 18.55
CA SER A 146 3.81 -13.10 18.26
C SER A 146 3.10 -12.51 17.05
N ILE A 147 2.69 -13.35 16.10
CA ILE A 147 1.96 -12.92 14.90
C ILE A 147 0.54 -13.47 14.96
N TYR A 148 -0.43 -12.62 14.67
CA TYR A 148 -1.84 -12.92 14.53
C TYR A 148 -2.31 -12.40 13.17
N ILE A 149 -2.98 -13.23 12.39
CA ILE A 149 -3.52 -12.87 11.08
C ILE A 149 -5.03 -13.02 11.13
N HIS A 150 -5.74 -11.96 10.83
CA HIS A 150 -7.18 -11.98 10.66
C HIS A 150 -7.47 -11.68 9.19
N SER A 151 -8.13 -12.63 8.53
CA SER A 151 -8.53 -12.56 7.13
C SER A 151 -10.02 -12.77 6.98
N LEU A 152 -10.56 -12.58 5.78
CA LEU A 152 -11.96 -12.94 5.53
C LEU A 152 -12.21 -14.42 5.88
N PRO A 153 -13.39 -14.77 6.43
CA PRO A 153 -13.72 -16.15 6.79
C PRO A 153 -13.64 -17.12 5.61
N SER A 154 -13.86 -16.64 4.38
CA SER A 154 -13.75 -17.43 3.15
C SER A 154 -12.32 -17.63 2.67
N PHE A 155 -11.32 -17.01 3.31
CA PHE A 155 -9.92 -17.12 2.92
C PHE A 155 -9.15 -18.03 3.88
N GLU A 156 -8.63 -19.14 3.37
CA GLU A 156 -7.72 -20.01 4.10
C GLU A 156 -6.27 -19.76 3.67
N ALA A 157 -5.43 -19.35 4.62
CA ALA A 157 -4.04 -19.07 4.35
C ALA A 157 -3.20 -20.37 4.38
N ASN A 158 -2.68 -20.77 3.22
CA ASN A 158 -1.80 -21.93 3.08
C ASN A 158 -0.33 -21.53 3.21
N PHE A 159 0.14 -21.35 4.45
CA PHE A 159 1.56 -21.14 4.73
C PHE A 159 2.29 -22.49 4.95
N PRO A 160 3.51 -22.69 4.45
CA PRO A 160 4.30 -23.89 4.74
C PRO A 160 4.70 -23.91 6.22
N SER A 161 4.97 -25.10 6.77
CA SER A 161 5.37 -25.26 8.19
C SER A 161 6.66 -24.52 8.56
N SER A 162 7.51 -24.20 7.59
CA SER A 162 8.72 -23.40 7.75
C SER A 162 8.47 -21.89 7.86
N SER A 163 7.28 -21.40 7.48
CA SER A 163 6.95 -19.98 7.48
C SER A 163 6.69 -19.46 8.89
N VAL A 164 7.05 -18.20 9.14
CA VAL A 164 6.70 -17.49 10.37
C VAL A 164 5.18 -17.30 10.54
N PHE A 165 4.42 -17.41 9.45
CA PHE A 165 2.97 -17.29 9.41
C PHE A 165 2.22 -18.62 9.55
N TYR A 166 2.94 -19.73 9.66
CA TYR A 166 2.33 -21.04 9.83
C TYR A 166 1.43 -21.08 11.06
N LYS A 167 0.15 -21.46 10.86
CA LYS A 167 -0.88 -21.55 11.90
C LYS A 167 -0.97 -20.28 12.75
N ARG A 168 -0.86 -19.10 12.11
CA ARG A 168 -1.05 -17.79 12.75
C ARG A 168 -2.38 -17.12 12.40
N GLN A 169 -3.18 -17.75 11.54
CA GLN A 169 -4.50 -17.26 11.19
C GLN A 169 -5.48 -17.51 12.34
N ILE A 170 -6.18 -16.47 12.76
CA ILE A 170 -7.27 -16.55 13.72
C ILE A 170 -8.53 -16.90 12.91
N PRO A 171 -9.18 -18.04 13.18
CA PRO A 171 -10.46 -18.36 12.58
C PRO A 171 -11.51 -17.42 13.18
N SER A 172 -11.94 -16.43 12.42
CA SER A 172 -13.05 -15.55 12.78
C SER A 172 -14.28 -15.87 11.94
N GLN A 173 -15.45 -15.67 12.53
CA GLN A 173 -16.69 -15.45 11.79
C GLN A 173 -16.93 -13.95 11.61
#